data_AF-A0A1H3JJP9-F1
#
_entry.id   AF-A0A1H3JJP9-F1
#
_cell.length_a   1.000
_cell.length_b   1.000
_cell.length_c   1.000
_cell.angle_alpha   90.00
_cell.angle_beta   90.00
_cell.angle_gamma   90.00
#
_symmetry.space_group_name_H-M   'P 1'
#
loop_
_entity.id
_entity.type
_entity.pdbx_description
1 polymer ?
#
loop_
_entity_poly.entity_id
_entity_poly.type
_entity_poly.pdbx_seq_one_letter_code
_entity_poly.pdbx_strand_id
1 'polypeptide(L)'
;MSTGAGRLDVARVRGLFPGLSDGFVHADAPSGSLVPESVVRAVAQAMRVPIANRGGVFPSSARAEQLVSGARSAVADLVGGTAAGVVLGPSMTTLTYAMAGGPATRSWSAGWTTTPTFARGCSWPPRPECW
;
A
#
# COMPACT_ATOMS: atom_id res chain seq x y z
N MET A 1 -2.41 -40.72 3.38
CA MET A 1 -2.87 -39.84 2.28
C MET A 1 -2.69 -38.40 2.76
N SER A 2 -2.08 -37.56 1.92
CA SER A 2 -1.41 -36.29 2.23
C SER A 2 -2.30 -35.21 2.89
N THR A 3 -1.81 -34.60 3.97
CA THR A 3 -2.26 -33.29 4.47
C THR A 3 -1.08 -32.32 4.43
N GLY A 4 -0.58 -32.03 3.22
CA GLY A 4 0.54 -31.11 3.01
C GLY A 4 0.11 -29.64 3.07
N ALA A 5 -0.12 -29.09 4.27
CA ALA A 5 0.00 -27.65 4.48
C ALA A 5 1.46 -27.34 4.79
N GLY A 6 2.21 -26.88 3.79
CA GLY A 6 3.65 -26.62 3.92
C GLY A 6 3.96 -25.66 5.07
N ARG A 7 4.75 -26.11 6.04
CA ARG A 7 5.25 -25.30 7.16
C ARG A 7 6.01 -24.10 6.61
N LEU A 8 5.68 -22.89 7.08
CA LEU A 8 6.38 -21.67 6.67
C LEU A 8 7.85 -21.75 7.10
N ASP A 9 8.76 -21.66 6.13
CA ASP A 9 10.18 -21.55 6.39
C ASP A 9 10.56 -20.12 6.80
N VAL A 10 10.57 -19.88 8.10
CA VAL A 10 10.88 -18.58 8.70
C VAL A 10 12.32 -18.15 8.42
N ALA A 11 13.28 -19.09 8.39
CA ALA A 11 14.68 -18.75 8.14
C ALA A 11 14.86 -18.20 6.73
N ARG A 12 14.23 -18.86 5.74
CA ARG A 12 14.20 -18.38 4.35
C ARG A 12 13.52 -17.02 4.22
N VAL A 13 12.38 -16.81 4.89
CA VAL A 13 11.68 -15.52 4.84
C VAL A 13 12.53 -14.40 5.43
N ARG A 14 13.16 -14.61 6.59
CA ARG A 14 14.06 -13.61 7.22
C ARG A 14 15.24 -13.27 6.32
N GLY A 15 15.77 -14.23 5.57
CA GLY A 15 16.82 -14.01 4.57
C GLY A 15 16.44 -13.06 3.42
N LEU A 16 15.15 -12.74 3.25
CA LEU A 16 14.69 -11.78 2.23
C LEU A 16 14.73 -10.32 2.70
N PHE A 17 14.95 -10.05 3.99
CA PHE A 17 14.90 -8.71 4.56
C PHE A 17 16.29 -8.23 4.96
N PRO A 18 16.97 -7.40 4.13
CA PRO A 18 18.31 -6.91 4.44
C PRO A 18 18.33 -6.06 5.72
N GLY A 19 17.25 -5.38 6.07
CA GLY A 19 17.14 -4.58 7.30
C GLY A 19 17.33 -5.38 8.61
N LEU A 20 17.23 -6.71 8.58
CA LEU A 20 17.46 -7.55 9.76
C LEU A 20 18.95 -7.75 10.09
N SER A 21 19.88 -7.29 9.24
CA SER A 21 21.33 -7.41 9.49
C SER A 21 21.90 -6.30 10.39
N ASP A 22 21.09 -5.35 10.83
CA ASP A 22 21.50 -4.20 11.65
C ASP A 22 21.74 -4.54 13.14
N GLY A 23 21.39 -5.77 13.55
CA GLY A 23 21.57 -6.26 14.92
C GLY A 23 20.42 -5.91 15.87
N PHE A 24 19.34 -5.28 15.39
CA PHE A 24 18.19 -4.90 16.21
C PHE A 24 16.99 -5.84 16.04
N VAL A 25 16.12 -5.83 17.06
CA VAL A 25 14.82 -6.49 16.99
C VAL A 25 13.76 -5.45 16.60
N HIS A 26 13.26 -5.58 15.37
CA HIS A 26 12.23 -4.71 14.83
C HIS A 26 10.83 -5.16 15.27
N ALA A 27 10.37 -4.64 16.40
CA ALA A 27 9.07 -4.97 17.00
C ALA A 27 7.95 -3.93 16.73
N ASP A 28 8.17 -3.00 15.80
CA ASP A 28 7.27 -1.88 15.48
C ASP A 28 6.69 -1.94 14.05
N ALA A 29 6.25 -3.14 13.65
CA ALA A 29 5.66 -3.34 12.32
C ALA A 29 4.45 -2.43 11.99
N PRO A 30 3.58 -2.01 12.93
CA PRO A 30 2.47 -1.11 12.64
C PRO A 30 2.88 0.29 12.18
N SER A 31 4.04 0.79 12.64
CA SER A 31 4.58 2.10 12.25
C SER A 31 5.27 2.05 10.89
N GLY A 32 5.85 0.90 10.55
CA GLY A 32 6.46 0.65 9.25
C GLY A 32 6.96 -0.78 9.15
N SER A 33 6.70 -1.41 8.00
CA SER A 33 7.25 -2.73 7.71
C SER A 33 8.65 -2.62 7.11
N LEU A 34 9.52 -3.59 7.42
CA LEU A 34 10.79 -3.74 6.73
C LEU A 34 10.56 -4.05 5.25
N VAL A 35 11.41 -3.52 4.38
CA VAL A 35 11.31 -3.72 2.94
C VAL A 35 12.13 -4.94 2.53
N PRO A 36 11.55 -5.93 1.83
CA PRO A 36 12.30 -7.07 1.32
C PRO A 36 13.17 -6.68 0.12
N GLU A 37 14.25 -7.42 -0.10
CA GLU A 37 15.24 -7.18 -1.16
C GLU A 37 14.61 -7.09 -2.56
N SER A 38 13.59 -7.90 -2.83
CA SER A 38 12.88 -7.89 -4.12
C SER A 38 12.24 -6.54 -4.42
N VAL A 39 11.68 -5.86 -3.41
CA VAL A 39 11.06 -4.53 -3.56
C VAL A 39 12.13 -3.47 -3.76
N VAL A 40 13.23 -3.54 -2.99
CA VAL A 40 14.38 -2.64 -3.16
C VAL A 40 14.91 -2.71 -4.59
N ARG A 41 15.11 -3.92 -5.12
CA ARG A 41 15.59 -4.12 -6.50
C ARG A 41 14.61 -3.60 -7.54
N ALA A 42 13.31 -3.86 -7.39
CA ALA A 42 12.29 -3.41 -8.33
C ALA A 42 12.23 -1.87 -8.40
N VAL A 43 12.23 -1.19 -7.25
CA VAL A 43 12.23 0.28 -7.16
C VAL A 43 13.53 0.85 -7.75
N ALA A 44 14.69 0.30 -7.38
CA ALA A 44 15.97 0.74 -7.92
C ALA A 44 16.06 0.57 -9.45
N GLN A 45 15.51 -0.52 -10.00
CA GLN A 45 15.45 -0.72 -11.44
C GLN A 45 14.52 0.29 -12.13
N ALA A 46 13.35 0.55 -11.55
CA ALA A 46 12.41 1.53 -12.10
C ALA A 46 13.02 2.95 -12.14
N MET A 47 13.78 3.34 -11.12
CA MET A 47 14.44 4.66 -11.07
C MET A 47 15.63 4.81 -12.03
N ARG A 48 16.21 3.70 -12.50
CA ARG A 48 17.36 3.73 -13.42
C ARG A 48 16.97 3.88 -14.89
N VAL A 49 15.70 3.75 -15.22
CA VAL A 49 15.20 3.84 -16.61
C VAL A 49 14.35 5.09 -16.80
N PRO A 50 14.37 5.72 -18.00
CA PRO A 50 13.51 6.86 -18.27
C PRO A 50 12.03 6.48 -18.21
N ILE A 51 11.28 7.19 -17.37
CA ILE A 51 9.83 7.09 -17.22
C ILE A 51 9.25 8.46 -17.59
N ALA A 52 8.25 8.46 -18.46
CA ALA A 52 7.54 9.67 -18.87
C ALA A 52 6.08 9.60 -18.44
N ASN A 53 5.36 10.70 -18.61
CA ASN A 53 3.91 10.70 -18.44
C ASN A 53 3.27 9.64 -19.35
N ARG A 54 2.21 9.03 -18.82
CA ARG A 54 1.40 8.00 -19.47
C ARG A 54 0.58 8.59 -20.63
N GLY A 55 0.25 7.79 -21.63
CA GLY A 55 -0.50 8.21 -22.83
C GLY A 55 0.32 8.82 -23.99
N GLY A 56 1.65 8.74 -23.94
CA GLY A 56 2.54 9.18 -25.02
C GLY A 56 2.99 8.05 -25.95
N VAL A 57 3.50 8.40 -27.13
CA VAL A 57 4.00 7.42 -28.13
C VAL A 57 5.42 6.90 -27.86
N PHE A 58 6.07 7.41 -26.81
CA PHE A 58 7.47 7.12 -26.51
C PHE A 58 7.64 5.83 -25.69
N PRO A 59 8.77 5.11 -25.82
CA PRO A 59 9.06 3.92 -25.01
C PRO A 59 9.02 4.18 -23.49
N SER A 60 9.39 5.38 -23.03
CA SER A 60 9.32 5.78 -21.62
C SER A 60 7.88 5.91 -21.11
N SER A 61 6.92 6.25 -21.97
CA SER A 61 5.49 6.29 -21.64
C SER A 61 4.91 4.88 -21.54
N ALA A 62 5.26 3.99 -22.48
CA ALA A 62 4.86 2.58 -22.43
C ALA A 62 5.35 1.88 -21.15
N ARG A 63 6.58 2.18 -20.70
CA ARG A 63 7.11 1.68 -19.42
C ARG A 63 6.28 2.16 -18.23
N ALA A 64 5.90 3.44 -18.22
CA ALA A 64 5.06 4.00 -17.17
C ALA A 64 3.68 3.30 -17.11
N GLU A 65 3.08 3.02 -18.26
CA GLU A 65 1.83 2.26 -18.35
C GLU A 65 1.99 0.82 -17.87
N GLN A 66 3.08 0.14 -18.23
CA GLN A 66 3.37 -1.22 -17.75
C GLN A 66 3.52 -1.27 -16.22
N LEU A 67 4.22 -0.31 -15.63
CA LEU A 67 4.37 -0.23 -14.17
C LEU A 67 3.02 -0.01 -13.48
N VAL A 68 2.20 0.93 -13.96
CA VAL A 68 0.91 1.24 -13.35
C VAL A 68 -0.11 0.12 -13.54
N SER A 69 -0.19 -0.46 -14.74
CA SER A 69 -1.09 -1.59 -15.02
C SER A 69 -0.69 -2.85 -14.25
N GLY A 70 0.60 -3.15 -14.14
CA GLY A 70 1.13 -4.23 -13.31
C GLY A 70 0.79 -4.04 -11.84
N ALA A 71 1.00 -2.83 -11.30
CA ALA A 71 0.66 -2.52 -9.91
C ALA A 71 -0.84 -2.67 -9.63
N ARG A 72 -1.71 -2.20 -10.53
CA ARG A 72 -3.17 -2.36 -10.40
C ARG A 72 -3.59 -3.83 -10.42
N SER A 73 -2.99 -4.62 -11.28
CA SER A 73 -3.29 -6.06 -11.38
C SER A 73 -2.86 -6.79 -10.10
N ALA A 74 -1.64 -6.55 -9.61
CA ALA A 74 -1.15 -7.15 -8.37
C ALA A 74 -2.00 -6.78 -7.14
N VAL A 75 -2.46 -5.53 -7.03
CA VAL A 75 -3.36 -5.11 -5.95
C VAL A 75 -4.72 -5.78 -6.09
N ALA A 76 -5.26 -5.87 -7.30
CA ALA A 76 -6.52 -6.58 -7.55
C ALA A 76 -6.43 -8.05 -7.15
N ASP A 77 -5.34 -8.73 -7.49
CA ASP A 77 -5.09 -10.12 -7.09
C ASP A 77 -5.00 -10.27 -5.56
N LEU A 78 -4.37 -9.31 -4.87
CA LEU A 78 -4.25 -9.31 -3.41
C LEU A 78 -5.59 -9.17 -2.70
N VAL A 79 -6.49 -8.33 -3.21
CA VAL A 79 -7.79 -8.03 -2.57
C VAL A 79 -8.97 -8.82 -3.17
N GLY A 80 -8.73 -9.64 -4.20
CA GLY A 80 -9.78 -10.34 -4.94
C GLY A 80 -10.70 -9.41 -5.75
N GLY A 81 -10.16 -8.27 -6.23
CA GLY A 81 -10.90 -7.23 -6.94
C GLY A 81 -10.68 -7.22 -8.45
N THR A 82 -11.00 -6.10 -9.10
CA THR A 82 -10.70 -5.87 -10.53
C THR A 82 -9.66 -4.77 -10.69
N ALA A 83 -8.71 -4.94 -11.60
CA ALA A 83 -7.65 -3.95 -11.83
C ALA A 83 -8.17 -2.55 -12.21
N ALA A 84 -9.33 -2.48 -12.89
CA ALA A 84 -9.98 -1.21 -13.24
C ALA A 84 -10.51 -0.43 -12.01
N GLY A 85 -10.86 -1.13 -10.93
CA GLY A 85 -11.28 -0.52 -9.67
C GLY A 85 -10.15 -0.03 -8.77
N VAL A 86 -8.88 -0.32 -9.10
CA VAL A 86 -7.74 0.04 -8.27
C VAL A 86 -7.28 1.48 -8.55
N VAL A 87 -7.41 2.32 -7.53
CA VAL A 87 -6.89 3.70 -7.52
C VAL A 87 -5.61 3.75 -6.69
N LEU A 88 -4.51 4.17 -7.33
CA LEU A 88 -3.21 4.33 -6.67
C LEU A 88 -3.03 5.78 -6.23
N GLY A 89 -2.51 5.99 -5.02
CA GLY A 89 -2.25 7.31 -4.45
C GLY A 89 -1.08 7.27 -3.45
N PRO A 90 -0.65 8.44 -2.96
CA PRO A 90 0.56 8.56 -2.15
C PRO A 90 0.42 7.97 -0.74
N SER A 91 -0.80 7.91 -0.19
CA SER A 91 -1.07 7.30 1.11
C SER A 91 -2.55 6.94 1.25
N MET A 92 -2.85 6.03 2.19
CA MET A 92 -4.23 5.70 2.59
C MET A 92 -5.00 6.94 3.07
N THR A 93 -4.34 7.80 3.85
CA THR A 93 -4.93 9.06 4.34
C THR A 93 -5.34 9.98 3.18
N THR A 94 -4.44 10.22 2.23
CA THR A 94 -4.72 11.08 1.07
C THR A 94 -5.88 10.52 0.24
N LEU A 95 -5.89 9.20 0.00
CA LEU A 95 -6.97 8.54 -0.74
C LEU A 95 -8.31 8.62 0.00
N THR A 96 -8.31 8.46 1.32
CA THR A 96 -9.53 8.54 2.13
C THR A 96 -10.14 9.94 2.08
N TYR A 97 -9.32 10.98 2.20
CA TYR A 97 -9.79 12.37 2.05
C TYR A 97 -10.27 12.66 0.62
N ALA A 98 -9.56 12.15 -0.39
CA ALA A 98 -9.98 12.30 -1.79
C ALA A 98 -11.34 11.62 -2.05
N MET A 99 -11.59 10.44 -1.46
CA MET A 99 -12.91 9.79 -1.54
C MET A 99 -13.98 10.59 -0.80
N ALA A 100 -13.69 11.04 0.43
CA ALA A 100 -14.64 11.79 1.26
C ALA A 100 -15.04 13.14 0.62
N GLY A 101 -14.10 13.83 -0.04
CA GLY A 101 -14.38 15.07 -0.77
C GLY A 101 -14.86 14.88 -2.21
N GLY A 102 -14.96 13.63 -2.67
CA GLY A 102 -15.25 13.30 -4.06
C GLY A 102 -16.71 13.56 -4.49
N PRO A 103 -17.02 13.49 -5.79
CA PRO A 103 -18.37 13.72 -6.30
C PRO A 103 -19.42 12.75 -5.72
N ALA A 104 -19.02 11.52 -5.39
CA ALA A 104 -19.91 10.49 -4.86
C ALA A 104 -20.50 10.85 -3.48
N THR A 105 -19.78 11.64 -2.67
CA THR A 105 -20.30 12.11 -1.37
C THR A 105 -21.25 13.29 -1.52
N ARG A 106 -21.19 14.03 -2.64
CA ARG A 106 -22.17 15.08 -2.95
C ARG A 106 -23.57 14.54 -3.26
N SER A 107 -23.68 13.28 -3.66
CA SER A 107 -24.96 12.60 -3.89
C SER A 107 -25.55 11.91 -2.66
N TRP A 108 -24.92 12.00 -1.49
CA TRP A 108 -25.47 11.44 -0.26
C TRP A 108 -26.69 12.26 0.19
N SER A 109 -27.80 11.58 0.51
CA SER A 109 -29.04 12.26 0.87
C SER A 109 -28.99 12.79 2.31
N ALA A 110 -29.70 13.89 2.56
CA ALA A 110 -29.88 14.44 3.90
C ALA A 110 -30.59 13.39 4.78
N GLY A 111 -29.83 12.74 5.66
CA GLY A 111 -30.28 11.59 6.46
C GLY A 111 -29.26 10.45 6.56
N TRP A 112 -28.20 10.46 5.73
CA TRP A 112 -27.10 9.51 5.87
C TRP A 112 -26.19 9.88 7.03
N THR A 113 -25.96 8.92 7.94
CA THR A 113 -25.03 9.09 9.04
C THR A 113 -23.73 8.37 8.72
N THR A 114 -22.62 9.10 8.69
CA THR A 114 -21.29 8.48 8.67
C THR A 114 -20.91 8.03 10.08
N THR A 115 -20.74 6.72 10.30
CA THR A 115 -20.20 6.22 11.57
C THR A 115 -18.69 6.42 11.58
N PRO A 116 -18.12 7.21 12.52
CA PRO A 116 -16.67 7.34 12.63
C PRO A 116 -16.08 5.98 13.03
N THR A 117 -15.47 5.29 12.05
CA THR A 117 -14.89 3.96 12.27
C THR A 117 -13.46 4.07 12.84
N PHE A 118 -12.83 5.25 12.75
CA PHE A 118 -11.44 5.50 13.17
C PHE A 118 -11.29 6.10 14.59
N ALA A 119 -12.25 5.85 15.49
CA ALA A 119 -12.29 6.45 16.82
C ALA A 119 -11.91 5.50 17.97
N ARG A 120 -11.04 4.50 17.73
CA ARG A 120 -10.61 3.54 18.79
C ARG A 120 -9.11 3.54 19.11
N GLY A 121 -8.41 4.68 18.96
CA GLY A 121 -7.00 4.80 19.35
C GLY A 121 -6.58 6.14 19.96
N CYS A 122 -7.27 7.23 19.64
CA CYS A 122 -7.00 8.53 20.25
C CYS A 122 -8.31 9.10 20.75
N SER A 123 -8.57 8.98 22.05
CA SER A 123 -9.66 9.73 22.68
C SER A 123 -9.35 11.22 22.54
N TRP A 124 -10.19 11.90 21.76
CA TRP A 124 -10.25 13.35 21.77
C TRP A 124 -11.26 13.78 22.86
N PRO A 125 -10.96 14.80 23.69
CA PRO A 125 -9.78 15.67 23.69
C PRO A 125 -8.56 15.05 24.41
N PRO A 126 -7.31 15.45 24.06
CA PRO A 126 -6.11 14.99 24.74
C PRO A 126 -6.05 15.56 26.17
N ARG A 127 -5.72 14.70 27.15
CA ARG A 127 -5.51 15.15 28.53
C ARG A 127 -4.19 15.92 28.66
N PRO A 128 -4.14 16.97 29.50
CA PRO A 128 -2.96 17.84 29.68
C PRO A 128 -1.76 17.17 30.37
N GLU A 129 -1.89 15.91 30.79
CA GLU A 129 -0.91 15.14 31.57
C GLU A 129 0.13 14.41 30.68
N CYS A 130 0.11 14.65 29.37
CA CYS A 130 1.02 14.05 28.39
C CYS A 130 2.05 15.03 27.77
N TRP A 131 2.37 16.12 28.47
CA TRP A 131 3.55 16.96 28.19
C TRP A 131 4.58 16.80 29.31
#